data_AF-A0AAP5QI22-F1
#
_entry.id   AF-A0AAP5QI22-F1
#
_cell.length_a   1.000
_cell.length_b   1.000
_cell.length_c   1.000
_cell.angle_alpha   90.00
_cell.angle_beta   90.00
_cell.angle_gamma   90.00
#
_symmetry.space_group_name_H-M   'P 1'
#
loop_
_entity.id
_entity.type
_entity.pdbx_description
1 polymer ?
#
loop_
_entity_poly.entity_id
_entity_poly.type
_entity_poly.pdbx_seq_one_letter_code
_entity_poly.pdbx_strand_id
1 'polypeptide(L)'
;MNHPSETVVFAKDARQALASGVAPKRERLDTDGKTVEQVFSMLSSALRRTALEPEWLCPANMTDDPDEATSGARFARLWPDRSGRARLAISVDVGMSEGWIVHVDWISRPEIPGSIGRGYAVMPLLCAKVFTSDHAWELARFIAHALDVA
;
A
#
# COMPACT_ATOMS: atom_id res chain seq x y z
N MET A 1 -12.21 64.96 15.30
CA MET A 1 -11.16 63.98 15.65
C MET A 1 -11.66 62.63 15.18
N ASN A 2 -11.05 62.15 14.09
CA ASN A 2 -11.52 60.99 13.33
C ASN A 2 -11.00 59.70 13.97
N HIS A 3 -11.92 58.78 14.31
CA HIS A 3 -11.59 57.37 14.53
C HIS A 3 -11.57 56.66 13.17
N PRO A 4 -10.48 55.97 12.78
CA PRO A 4 -10.54 55.01 11.70
C PRO A 4 -10.95 53.63 12.24
N SER A 5 -12.08 53.12 11.76
CA SER A 5 -12.47 51.71 11.85
C SER A 5 -11.60 50.90 10.89
N GLU A 6 -10.78 49.98 11.41
CA GLU A 6 -10.04 49.03 10.58
C GLU A 6 -11.01 48.00 9.99
N THR A 7 -11.07 47.99 8.66
CA THR A 7 -11.77 46.97 7.87
C THR A 7 -10.90 45.72 7.84
N VAL A 8 -11.31 44.66 8.52
CA VAL A 8 -10.61 43.36 8.48
C VAL A 8 -10.92 42.66 7.16
N VAL A 9 -9.92 42.56 6.28
CA VAL A 9 -10.03 41.87 4.99
C VAL A 9 -9.79 40.37 5.20
N PHE A 10 -10.82 39.64 5.62
CA PHE A 10 -10.85 38.17 5.61
C PHE A 10 -11.18 37.65 4.20
N ALA A 11 -10.22 37.56 3.29
CA ALA A 11 -10.48 36.88 2.00
C ALA A 11 -9.25 36.42 1.19
N LYS A 12 -8.01 36.58 1.66
CA LYS A 12 -6.83 36.33 0.79
C LYS A 12 -6.00 35.09 1.13
N ASP A 13 -6.03 34.61 2.38
CA ASP A 13 -5.14 33.52 2.80
C ASP A 13 -5.67 32.10 2.55
N ALA A 14 -6.98 31.93 2.35
CA ALA A 14 -7.56 30.60 2.11
C ALA A 14 -7.22 30.02 0.72
N ARG A 15 -6.75 30.85 -0.23
CA ARG A 15 -6.37 30.39 -1.58
C ARG A 15 -4.90 30.02 -1.71
N GLN A 16 -4.05 30.37 -0.74
CA GLN A 16 -2.62 30.10 -0.83
C GLN A 16 -2.20 28.75 -0.23
N ALA A 17 -3.05 28.13 0.61
CA ALA A 17 -2.85 26.78 1.12
C ALA A 17 -3.08 25.67 0.06
N LEU A 18 -3.81 25.97 -1.03
CA LEU A 18 -4.04 25.04 -2.15
C LEU A 18 -2.88 25.01 -3.16
N ALA A 19 -1.88 25.90 -3.04
CA ALA A 19 -0.75 25.99 -3.95
C ALA A 19 0.54 25.31 -3.45
N SER A 20 0.56 24.83 -2.20
CA SER A 20 1.62 23.94 -1.72
C SER A 20 1.32 22.50 -2.13
N GLY A 21 1.33 22.26 -3.45
CA GLY A 21 1.31 20.95 -4.08
C GLY A 21 2.59 20.15 -3.81
N VAL A 22 3.05 20.11 -2.57
CA VAL A 22 4.01 19.11 -2.15
C VAL A 22 3.20 17.84 -1.97
N ALA A 23 2.98 17.13 -3.08
CA ALA A 23 2.71 15.71 -3.00
C ALA A 23 3.75 15.13 -2.04
N PRO A 24 3.34 14.37 -1.00
CA PRO A 24 4.29 13.84 -0.04
C PRO A 24 5.41 13.19 -0.84
N LYS A 25 6.67 13.57 -0.55
CA LYS A 25 7.83 13.00 -1.22
C LYS A 25 7.67 11.49 -1.07
N ARG A 26 7.32 10.83 -2.18
CA ARG A 26 7.00 9.40 -2.19
C ARG A 26 8.33 8.66 -2.09
N GLU A 27 8.92 8.70 -0.92
CA GLU A 27 10.14 8.00 -0.61
C GLU A 27 9.84 6.51 -0.68
N ARG A 28 10.67 5.80 -1.45
CA ARG A 28 10.56 4.37 -1.60
C ARG A 28 10.89 3.74 -0.25
N LEU A 29 10.10 2.74 0.13
CA LEU A 29 10.36 1.97 1.34
C LEU A 29 11.58 1.07 1.08
N ASP A 30 12.54 1.12 1.99
CA ASP A 30 13.63 0.16 2.03
C ASP A 30 13.12 -1.19 2.56
N THR A 31 12.85 -2.12 1.64
CA THR A 31 12.32 -3.45 1.96
C THR A 31 13.42 -4.51 2.14
N ASP A 32 14.69 -4.15 1.92
CA ASP A 32 15.77 -5.13 1.88
C ASP A 32 16.04 -5.71 3.27
N GLY A 33 16.02 -7.05 3.35
CA GLY A 33 16.18 -7.78 4.61
C GLY A 33 15.05 -7.55 5.63
N LYS A 34 13.95 -6.90 5.24
CA LYS A 34 12.80 -6.68 6.12
C LYS A 34 11.89 -7.89 6.18
N THR A 35 11.12 -8.03 7.24
CA THR A 35 10.01 -8.99 7.31
C THR A 35 8.71 -8.40 6.77
N VAL A 36 7.70 -9.25 6.52
CA VAL A 36 6.35 -8.81 6.16
C VAL A 36 5.78 -7.84 7.19
N GLU A 37 5.94 -8.12 8.48
CA GLU A 37 5.48 -7.24 9.56
C GLU A 37 6.18 -5.87 9.55
N GLN A 38 7.48 -5.84 9.27
CA GLN A 38 8.23 -4.60 9.20
C GLN A 38 7.77 -3.74 8.01
N VAL A 39 7.59 -4.34 6.84
CA VAL A 39 7.08 -3.62 5.67
C VAL A 39 5.64 -3.15 5.88
N PHE A 40 4.79 -3.98 6.49
CA PHE A 40 3.46 -3.58 6.94
C PHE A 40 3.51 -2.34 7.85
N SER A 41 4.39 -2.33 8.84
CA SER A 41 4.54 -1.21 9.79
C SER A 41 5.02 0.07 9.11
N MET A 42 5.96 -0.05 8.16
CA MET A 42 6.46 1.06 7.36
C MET A 42 5.36 1.66 6.47
N LEU A 43 4.60 0.80 5.78
CA LEU A 43 3.52 1.24 4.90
C LEU A 43 2.37 1.87 5.70
N SER A 44 2.00 1.26 6.83
CA SER A 44 1.00 1.82 7.76
C SER A 44 1.43 3.21 8.25
N SER A 45 2.70 3.37 8.63
CA SER A 45 3.23 4.67 9.07
C SER A 45 3.21 5.72 7.96
N ALA A 46 3.49 5.32 6.71
CA ALA A 46 3.48 6.21 5.55
C ALA A 46 2.05 6.65 5.14
N LEU A 47 1.05 5.80 5.39
CA LEU A 47 -0.36 6.06 5.05
C LEU A 47 -1.12 6.80 6.17
N ARG A 48 -0.69 6.64 7.43
CA ARG A 48 -1.40 7.16 8.60
C ARG A 48 -1.56 8.69 8.54
N ARG A 49 -2.77 9.18 8.84
CA ARG A 49 -3.15 10.60 8.80
C ARG A 49 -3.02 11.25 7.42
N THR A 50 -3.01 10.45 6.36
CA THR A 50 -3.08 10.94 4.98
C THR A 50 -4.49 10.73 4.43
N ALA A 51 -4.83 11.41 3.33
CA ALA A 51 -6.08 11.16 2.61
C ALA A 51 -6.16 9.73 2.01
N LEU A 52 -5.02 9.02 1.95
CA LEU A 52 -4.93 7.66 1.45
C LEU A 52 -5.01 6.60 2.56
N GLU A 53 -5.16 6.99 3.83
CA GLU A 53 -5.30 6.04 4.94
C GLU A 53 -6.48 5.09 4.66
N PRO A 54 -6.26 3.77 4.59
CA PRO A 54 -7.33 2.82 4.35
C PRO A 54 -8.16 2.60 5.62
N GLU A 55 -9.35 2.03 5.46
CA GLU A 55 -10.17 1.59 6.62
C GLU A 55 -9.39 0.58 7.46
N TRP A 56 -8.72 -0.34 6.78
CA TRP A 56 -7.71 -1.20 7.39
C TRP A 56 -6.64 -1.58 6.37
N LEU A 57 -5.44 -1.83 6.90
CA LEU A 57 -4.31 -2.46 6.23
C LEU A 57 -3.82 -3.56 7.17
N CYS A 58 -3.58 -4.76 6.64
CA CYS A 58 -3.07 -5.88 7.43
C CYS A 58 -2.21 -6.83 6.57
N PRO A 59 -1.38 -7.68 7.19
CA PRO A 59 -0.86 -8.85 6.51
C PRO A 59 -2.00 -9.78 6.07
N ALA A 60 -1.84 -10.41 4.91
CA ALA A 60 -2.85 -11.31 4.37
C ALA A 60 -3.10 -12.53 5.29
N ASN A 61 -2.02 -13.07 5.89
CA ASN A 61 -2.11 -14.12 6.90
C ASN A 61 -2.38 -13.51 8.29
N MET A 62 -3.63 -13.10 8.54
CA MET A 62 -4.00 -12.40 9.78
C MET A 62 -3.77 -13.20 11.07
N THR A 63 -3.66 -14.52 10.99
CA THR A 63 -3.51 -15.43 12.14
C THR A 63 -2.08 -15.96 12.34
N ASP A 64 -1.13 -15.52 11.51
CA ASP A 64 0.22 -16.10 11.43
C ASP A 64 0.19 -17.64 11.28
N ASP A 65 -0.75 -18.15 10.48
CA ASP A 65 -0.92 -19.58 10.23
C ASP A 65 0.38 -20.17 9.63
N PRO A 66 0.88 -21.30 10.15
CA PRO A 66 2.06 -21.96 9.60
C PRO A 66 1.90 -22.44 8.14
N ASP A 67 0.68 -22.66 7.65
CA ASP A 67 0.41 -23.02 6.25
C ASP A 67 0.37 -21.78 5.34
N GLU A 68 1.56 -21.29 4.98
CA GLU A 68 1.72 -20.13 4.09
C GLU A 68 1.17 -20.34 2.67
N ALA A 69 1.00 -21.60 2.23
CA ALA A 69 0.48 -21.90 0.90
C ALA A 69 -1.02 -21.55 0.80
N THR A 70 -1.74 -21.68 1.90
CA THR A 70 -3.19 -21.40 1.99
C THR A 70 -3.45 -20.00 2.51
N SER A 71 -2.73 -19.58 3.56
CA SER A 71 -3.05 -18.37 4.32
C SER A 71 -2.21 -17.15 3.91
N GLY A 72 -1.18 -17.34 3.09
CA GLY A 72 -0.23 -16.28 2.70
C GLY A 72 0.95 -16.15 3.67
N ALA A 73 1.81 -15.16 3.42
CA ALA A 73 3.08 -15.01 4.12
C ALA A 73 2.91 -14.71 5.61
N ARG A 74 3.69 -15.41 6.44
CA ARG A 74 3.79 -15.16 7.89
C ARG A 74 4.44 -13.82 8.19
N PHE A 75 4.19 -13.31 9.38
CA PHE A 75 4.70 -12.01 9.83
C PHE A 75 6.23 -11.94 9.81
N ALA A 76 6.87 -13.03 10.26
CA ALA A 76 8.31 -13.15 10.34
C ALA A 76 8.99 -13.54 9.01
N ARG A 77 8.21 -13.85 7.96
CA ARG A 77 8.76 -14.15 6.65
C ARG A 77 9.51 -12.94 6.14
N LEU A 78 10.69 -13.15 5.55
CA LEU A 78 11.39 -12.09 4.84
C LEU A 78 10.53 -11.59 3.67
N TRP A 79 10.50 -10.28 3.52
CA TRP A 79 9.94 -9.62 2.36
C TRP A 79 10.65 -10.15 1.12
N PRO A 80 9.90 -10.51 0.07
CA PRO A 80 10.51 -11.17 -1.07
C PRO A 80 11.50 -10.27 -1.79
N ASP A 81 12.66 -10.85 -2.09
CA ASP A 81 13.60 -10.28 -3.03
C ASP A 81 12.96 -10.22 -4.44
N ARG A 82 13.30 -9.18 -5.19
CA ARG A 82 12.87 -8.96 -6.57
C ARG A 82 13.82 -9.60 -7.58
N SER A 83 14.81 -10.37 -7.13
CA SER A 83 15.73 -11.06 -8.03
C SER A 83 15.05 -12.13 -8.89
N GLY A 84 15.61 -12.34 -10.08
CA GLY A 84 15.17 -13.38 -11.01
C GLY A 84 13.85 -13.07 -11.72
N ARG A 85 12.93 -14.04 -11.70
CA ARG A 85 11.61 -13.95 -12.37
C ARG A 85 10.46 -13.69 -11.40
N ALA A 86 10.77 -13.47 -10.13
CA ALA A 86 9.77 -13.16 -9.13
C ALA A 86 9.43 -11.66 -9.18
N ARG A 87 8.19 -11.31 -8.82
CA ARG A 87 7.74 -9.91 -8.81
C ARG A 87 6.67 -9.70 -7.77
N LEU A 88 6.56 -8.46 -7.31
CA LEU A 88 5.37 -8.00 -6.61
C LEU A 88 4.28 -7.64 -7.61
N ALA A 89 3.03 -7.85 -7.24
CA ALA A 89 1.86 -7.41 -7.97
C ALA A 89 0.91 -6.68 -7.03
N ILE A 90 0.38 -5.55 -7.49
CA ILE A 90 -0.66 -4.80 -6.81
C ILE A 90 -1.94 -4.94 -7.62
N SER A 91 -3.00 -5.44 -7.00
CA SER A 91 -4.30 -5.61 -7.65
C SER A 91 -5.41 -4.93 -6.84
N VAL A 92 -6.48 -4.55 -7.53
CA VAL A 92 -7.68 -3.96 -6.94
C VAL A 92 -8.84 -4.88 -7.27
N ASP A 93 -9.56 -5.31 -6.25
CA ASP A 93 -10.74 -6.17 -6.36
C ASP A 93 -11.95 -5.56 -5.65
N VAL A 94 -13.15 -5.94 -6.06
CA VAL A 94 -14.39 -5.60 -5.34
C VAL A 94 -14.58 -6.63 -4.25
N GLY A 95 -14.58 -6.19 -2.98
CA GLY A 95 -14.73 -7.10 -1.86
C GLY A 95 -16.12 -7.76 -1.80
N MET A 96 -16.22 -8.87 -1.07
CA MET A 96 -17.49 -9.56 -0.80
C MET A 96 -18.48 -8.75 0.05
N SER A 97 -18.03 -7.62 0.60
CA SER A 97 -18.83 -6.64 1.37
C SER A 97 -18.53 -5.26 0.83
N GLU A 98 -19.42 -4.28 1.09
CA GLU A 98 -19.27 -2.88 0.65
C GLU A 98 -17.81 -2.41 0.73
N GLY A 99 -17.23 -2.02 -0.42
CA GLY A 99 -15.86 -1.53 -0.53
C GLY A 99 -14.98 -2.31 -1.50
N TRP A 100 -13.72 -1.90 -1.55
CA TRP A 100 -12.70 -2.35 -2.48
C TRP A 100 -11.50 -2.86 -1.69
N ILE A 101 -10.86 -3.92 -2.18
CA ILE A 101 -9.67 -4.52 -1.59
C ILE A 101 -8.48 -4.26 -2.49
N VAL A 102 -7.39 -3.76 -1.91
CA VAL A 102 -6.09 -3.64 -2.58
C VAL A 102 -5.20 -4.77 -2.08
N HIS A 103 -4.76 -5.64 -2.97
CA HIS A 103 -3.87 -6.76 -2.64
C HIS A 103 -2.42 -6.44 -3.00
N VAL A 104 -1.50 -6.91 -2.16
CA VAL A 104 -0.07 -6.97 -2.44
C VAL A 104 0.33 -8.43 -2.45
N ASP A 105 0.65 -8.94 -3.64
CA ASP A 105 0.97 -10.35 -3.85
C ASP A 105 2.40 -10.52 -4.34
N TRP A 106 3.05 -11.59 -3.90
CA TRP A 106 4.30 -12.04 -4.47
C TRP A 106 4.05 -13.15 -5.49
N ILE A 107 4.38 -12.88 -6.74
CA ILE A 107 4.30 -13.84 -7.84
C ILE A 107 5.69 -14.41 -8.06
N SER A 108 5.83 -15.71 -7.86
CA SER A 108 7.09 -16.43 -8.06
C SER A 108 6.90 -17.56 -9.07
N ARG A 109 8.02 -18.03 -9.64
CA ARG A 109 8.06 -19.28 -10.39
C ARG A 109 8.84 -20.29 -9.55
N PRO A 110 8.15 -21.20 -8.83
CA PRO A 110 8.85 -22.29 -8.18
C PRO A 110 9.49 -23.20 -9.24
N GLU A 111 10.73 -23.60 -9.02
CA GLU A 111 11.33 -24.69 -9.78
C GLU A 111 10.76 -26.00 -9.23
N ILE A 112 9.94 -26.68 -10.04
CA ILE A 112 9.38 -27.98 -9.69
C ILE A 112 10.19 -29.05 -10.44
N PRO A 113 11.04 -29.83 -9.76
CA PRO A 113 11.82 -30.88 -10.41
C PRO A 113 10.92 -31.87 -11.16
N GLY A 114 11.19 -32.11 -12.45
CA GLY A 114 10.42 -33.03 -13.29
C GLY A 114 9.12 -32.45 -13.87
N SER A 115 8.76 -31.20 -13.58
CA SER A 115 7.64 -30.53 -14.21
C SER A 115 8.01 -29.96 -15.58
N ILE A 116 7.29 -30.37 -16.62
CA ILE A 116 7.36 -29.76 -17.97
C ILE A 116 6.58 -28.41 -17.99
N GLY A 117 5.76 -28.16 -16.97
CA GLY A 117 4.87 -27.02 -16.87
C GLY A 117 5.53 -25.74 -16.38
N ARG A 118 5.15 -24.61 -16.99
CA ARG A 118 5.47 -23.25 -16.54
C ARG A 118 4.45 -22.78 -15.50
N GLY A 119 4.56 -23.24 -14.26
CA GLY A 119 3.71 -22.78 -13.16
C GLY A 119 4.12 -21.41 -12.60
N TYR A 120 3.16 -20.65 -12.09
CA TYR A 120 3.40 -19.51 -11.20
C TYR A 120 2.73 -19.81 -9.86
N ALA A 121 3.37 -19.42 -8.78
CA ALA A 121 2.78 -19.40 -7.45
C ALA A 121 2.51 -17.94 -7.06
N VAL A 122 1.37 -17.73 -6.40
CA VAL A 122 0.98 -16.43 -5.85
C VAL A 122 0.96 -16.57 -4.33
N MET A 123 1.63 -15.66 -3.64
CA MET A 123 1.65 -15.60 -2.19
C MET A 123 1.12 -14.25 -1.74
N PRO A 124 -0.07 -14.21 -1.13
CA PRO A 124 -0.59 -12.99 -0.52
C PRO A 124 0.35 -12.49 0.57
N LEU A 125 0.69 -11.19 0.53
CA LEU A 125 1.55 -10.55 1.54
C LEU A 125 0.72 -9.63 2.42
N LEU A 126 0.06 -8.64 1.81
CA LEU A 126 -0.71 -7.60 2.49
C LEU A 126 -2.05 -7.40 1.77
N CYS A 127 -3.05 -6.93 2.51
CA CYS A 127 -4.29 -6.44 1.94
C CYS A 127 -4.78 -5.19 2.67
N ALA A 128 -5.50 -4.33 1.94
CA ALA A 128 -6.11 -3.14 2.50
C ALA A 128 -7.54 -2.98 1.99
N LYS A 129 -8.42 -2.38 2.80
CA LYS A 129 -9.80 -2.05 2.41
C LYS A 129 -10.02 -0.55 2.37
N VAL A 130 -10.76 -0.13 1.36
CA VAL A 130 -11.29 1.23 1.22
C VAL A 130 -12.75 1.17 0.75
N PHE A 131 -13.47 2.29 0.81
CA PHE A 131 -14.90 2.32 0.49
C PHE A 131 -15.22 2.75 -0.95
N THR A 132 -14.26 3.32 -1.69
CA THR A 132 -14.49 3.83 -3.04
C THR A 132 -13.45 3.33 -4.04
N SER A 133 -13.84 3.24 -5.31
CA SER A 133 -12.96 2.79 -6.41
C SER A 133 -11.78 3.72 -6.61
N ASP A 134 -12.04 5.04 -6.59
CA ASP A 134 -11.01 6.06 -6.82
C ASP A 134 -9.94 5.98 -5.73
N HIS A 135 -10.36 5.87 -4.46
CA HIS A 135 -9.43 5.67 -3.33
C HIS A 135 -8.65 4.37 -3.48
N ALA A 136 -9.28 3.28 -3.95
CA ALA A 136 -8.59 2.00 -4.16
C ALA A 136 -7.47 2.12 -5.20
N TRP A 137 -7.73 2.78 -6.32
CA TRP A 137 -6.74 2.99 -7.37
C TRP A 137 -5.65 3.99 -6.97
N GLU A 138 -5.98 5.04 -6.22
CA GLU A 138 -4.98 5.96 -5.68
C GLU A 138 -4.07 5.29 -4.65
N LEU A 139 -4.65 4.50 -3.74
CA LEU A 139 -3.92 3.69 -2.78
C LEU A 139 -3.03 2.66 -3.49
N ALA A 140 -3.55 1.94 -4.49
CA ALA A 140 -2.77 0.98 -5.27
C ALA A 140 -1.56 1.64 -5.95
N ARG A 141 -1.73 2.84 -6.55
CA ARG A 141 -0.61 3.60 -7.14
C ARG A 141 0.40 4.06 -6.09
N PHE A 142 -0.07 4.48 -4.91
CA PHE A 142 0.81 4.83 -3.80
C PHE A 142 1.63 3.63 -3.34
N ILE A 143 0.99 2.48 -3.09
CA ILE A 143 1.65 1.25 -2.67
C ILE A 143 2.63 0.77 -3.73
N ALA A 144 2.24 0.78 -5.01
CA ALA A 144 3.12 0.39 -6.12
C ALA A 144 4.37 1.27 -6.18
N HIS A 145 4.24 2.59 -5.97
CA HIS A 145 5.40 3.49 -5.92
C HIS A 145 6.24 3.27 -4.66
N ALA A 146 5.61 3.15 -3.49
CA ALA A 146 6.27 2.97 -2.20
C ALA A 146 7.09 1.66 -2.17
N LEU A 147 6.56 0.60 -2.78
CA LEU A 147 7.21 -0.71 -2.92
C LEU A 147 7.96 -0.86 -4.24
N ASP A 148 8.17 0.22 -5.01
CA ASP A 148 8.95 0.21 -6.26
C ASP A 148 8.59 -0.94 -7.23
N VAL A 149 7.28 -1.07 -7.47
CA VAL A 149 6.66 -2.02 -8.41
C VAL A 149 6.36 -1.36 -9.77
N ALA A 150 6.31 -0.02 -9.80
CA ALA A 150 5.89 0.80 -10.95
C ALA A 150 7.06 1.50 -11.65
#